data_AF-A0A9E1NAW2-F1
#
_entry.id   AF-A0A9E1NAW2-F1
#
_cell.length_a   1.000
_cell.length_b   1.000
_cell.length_c   1.000
_cell.angle_alpha   90.00
_cell.angle_beta   90.00
_cell.angle_gamma   90.00
#
_symmetry.space_group_name_H-M   'P 1'
#
loop_
_entity.id
_entity.type
_entity.pdbx_description
1 polymer ?
#
loop_
_entity_poly.entity_id
_entity_poly.type
_entity_poly.pdbx_seq_one_letter_code
_entity_poly.pdbx_strand_id
1 'polypeptide(L)'
;YVGQMISGQRGTEDLGGPIRIAHASGQAAQVGVEQLIMLSILLSLNLGMINLFPIPILDGGHLLFYGFEAILRRPLTERVQEFAFRIGLALVLSLTVFATWNDLINLRVVEFFAGLFS
;
A
#
# COMPACT_ATOMS: atom_id res chain seq x y z
N TYR A 1 7.96 -3.52 -17.04
CA TYR A 1 7.30 -3.46 -15.72
C TYR A 1 6.17 -2.44 -15.68
N VAL A 2 6.44 -1.12 -15.77
CA VAL A 2 5.38 -0.08 -15.71
C VAL A 2 4.38 -0.14 -16.89
N GLY A 3 4.84 -0.43 -18.11
CA GLY A 3 3.96 -0.51 -19.29
C GLY A 3 2.96 -1.67 -19.31
N GLN A 4 3.20 -2.73 -18.53
CA GLN A 4 2.27 -3.86 -18.43
C GLN A 4 1.12 -3.56 -17.45
N MET A 5 1.33 -2.67 -16.48
CA MET A 5 0.29 -2.19 -15.56
C MET A 5 -0.74 -1.30 -16.26
N ILE A 6 -0.37 -0.67 -17.38
CA ILE A 6 -1.26 0.17 -18.20
C ILE A 6 -2.09 -0.69 -19.19
N SER A 7 -1.62 -1.90 -19.52
CA SER A 7 -2.22 -2.78 -20.53
C SER A 7 -3.42 -3.62 -20.06
N GLY A 8 -3.77 -3.59 -18.76
CA GLY A 8 -4.90 -4.34 -18.21
C GLY A 8 -4.75 -5.87 -18.23
N GLN A 9 -3.57 -6.41 -18.60
CA GLN A 9 -3.33 -7.85 -18.70
C GLN A 9 -2.97 -8.53 -17.36
N ARG A 10 -2.74 -7.74 -16.31
CA ARG A 10 -2.78 -8.21 -14.92
C ARG A 10 -3.75 -7.33 -14.18
N GLY A 11 -4.79 -7.94 -13.64
CA GLY A 11 -5.77 -7.24 -12.84
C GLY A 11 -5.08 -6.53 -11.68
N THR A 12 -5.76 -5.53 -11.15
CA THR A 12 -5.62 -5.05 -9.76
C THR A 12 -5.74 -6.16 -8.70
N GLU A 13 -5.89 -7.42 -9.13
CA GLU A 13 -5.85 -8.70 -8.42
C GLU A 13 -4.54 -9.01 -7.68
N ASP A 14 -3.41 -8.36 -8.01
CA ASP A 14 -2.14 -8.50 -7.26
C ASP A 14 -1.92 -7.39 -6.21
N LEU A 15 -2.70 -6.31 -6.24
CA LEU A 15 -2.76 -5.33 -5.15
C LEU A 15 -3.72 -5.87 -4.10
N GLY A 16 -3.25 -6.86 -3.32
CA GLY A 16 -4.00 -7.37 -2.17
C GLY A 16 -4.21 -6.24 -1.17
N GLY A 17 -5.46 -5.80 -0.97
CA GLY A 17 -5.78 -4.87 0.09
C GLY A 17 -5.63 -5.51 1.48
N PRO A 18 -5.88 -4.73 2.56
CA PRO A 18 -5.67 -5.19 3.93
C PRO A 18 -6.41 -6.50 4.25
N ILE A 19 -7.58 -6.71 3.65
CA ILE A 19 -8.41 -7.89 3.91
C ILE A 19 -7.80 -9.14 3.26
N ARG A 20 -7.26 -9.00 2.03
CA ARG A 20 -6.59 -10.12 1.35
C ARG A 20 -5.28 -10.49 2.04
N ILE A 21 -4.55 -9.51 2.59
CA ILE A 21 -3.37 -9.77 3.42
C ILE A 21 -3.77 -10.56 4.68
N ALA A 22 -4.88 -10.20 5.33
CA ALA A 22 -5.38 -10.93 6.49
C ALA A 22 -5.76 -12.38 6.14
N HIS A 23 -6.45 -12.58 5.01
CA HIS A 23 -6.81 -13.91 4.53
C HIS A 23 -5.59 -14.76 4.16
N ALA A 24 -4.59 -14.18 3.48
CA ALA A 24 -3.33 -14.84 3.16
C ALA A 24 -2.54 -15.20 4.43
N SER A 25 -2.56 -14.33 5.44
CA SER A 25 -1.96 -14.60 6.75
C SER A 25 -2.65 -15.76 7.46
N GLY A 26 -3.98 -15.84 7.40
CA GLY A 26 -4.76 -16.96 7.95
C GLY A 26 -4.41 -18.30 7.28
N GLN A 27 -4.28 -18.32 5.95
CA GLN A 27 -3.83 -19.51 5.22
C GLN A 27 -2.39 -19.89 5.56
N ALA A 28 -1.48 -18.91 5.60
CA ALA A 28 -0.09 -19.15 5.97
C ALA A 28 0.02 -19.73 7.40
N ALA A 29 -0.81 -19.26 8.34
CA ALA A 29 -0.87 -19.80 9.70
C ALA A 29 -1.32 -21.26 9.76
N GLN A 30 -2.25 -21.68 8.88
CA GLN A 30 -2.67 -23.07 8.78
C GLN A 30 -1.58 -23.99 8.23
N VAL A 31 -0.71 -23.47 7.35
CA VAL A 31 0.43 -24.22 6.81
C VAL A 31 1.55 -24.35 7.84
N GLY A 32 1.85 -23.28 8.58
CA GLY A 32 2.81 -23.30 9.68
C GLY A 32 3.65 -22.02 9.80
N VAL A 33 4.52 -21.99 10.81
CA VAL A 33 5.32 -20.80 11.17
C VAL A 33 6.31 -20.43 10.06
N GLU A 34 6.88 -21.40 9.35
CA GLU A 34 7.77 -21.14 8.21
C GLU A 34 7.08 -20.30 7.12
N GLN A 35 5.83 -20.64 6.79
CA GLN A 35 5.04 -19.91 5.81
C GLN A 35 4.69 -18.49 6.27
N LEU A 36 4.43 -18.30 7.56
CA LEU A 36 4.22 -16.97 8.14
C LEU A 36 5.47 -16.10 8.07
N ILE A 37 6.65 -16.67 8.33
CA ILE A 37 7.93 -15.96 8.19
C ILE A 37 8.14 -15.56 6.73
N MET A 38 7.92 -16.48 5.79
CA MET A 38 8.06 -16.21 4.36
C MET A 38 7.11 -15.09 3.89
N LEU A 39 5.84 -15.14 4.32
CA LEU A 39 4.86 -14.09 4.03
C LEU A 39 5.30 -12.74 4.62
N SER A 40 5.79 -12.74 5.85
CA SER A 40 6.26 -11.52 6.53
C SER A 40 7.45 -10.89 5.81
N ILE A 41 8.43 -11.69 5.39
CA ILE A 41 9.57 -11.24 4.60
C ILE A 41 9.10 -10.57 3.30
N LEU A 42 8.19 -11.24 2.57
CA LEU A 42 7.66 -10.71 1.32
C LEU A 42 6.93 -9.38 1.54
N LEU A 43 6.07 -9.28 2.56
CA LEU A 43 5.35 -8.05 2.88
C LEU A 43 6.31 -6.93 3.30
N SER A 44 7.30 -7.23 4.15
CA SER A 44 8.29 -6.25 4.61
C SER A 44 9.14 -5.70 3.46
N LEU A 45 9.57 -6.55 2.52
CA LEU A 45 10.32 -6.09 1.35
C LEU A 45 9.47 -5.17 0.46
N ASN A 46 8.21 -5.54 0.21
CA ASN A 46 7.29 -4.70 -0.56
C ASN A 46 7.01 -3.36 0.13
N LEU A 47 6.75 -3.36 1.43
CA LEU A 47 6.55 -2.14 2.23
C LEU A 47 7.80 -1.25 2.22
N GLY A 48 8.99 -1.86 2.38
CA GLY A 48 10.26 -1.14 2.29
C GLY A 48 10.46 -0.46 0.94
N MET A 49 10.12 -1.14 -0.16
CA MET A 49 10.15 -0.54 -1.50
C MET A 49 9.15 0.60 -1.66
N ILE A 50 7.92 0.43 -1.17
CA ILE A 50 6.87 1.46 -1.24
C ILE A 50 7.27 2.69 -0.41
N ASN A 51 7.86 2.51 0.77
CA ASN A 51 8.32 3.62 1.60
C ASN A 51 9.40 4.47 0.94
N LEU A 52 10.17 3.93 0.00
CA LEU A 52 11.16 4.68 -0.78
C LEU A 52 10.54 5.49 -1.93
N PHE A 53 9.24 5.33 -2.21
CA PHE A 53 8.59 6.13 -3.23
C PHE A 53 8.52 7.62 -2.84
N PRO A 54 8.57 8.52 -3.85
CA PRO A 54 8.59 9.96 -3.65
C PRO A 54 7.19 10.52 -3.27
N ILE A 55 6.60 9.97 -2.22
CA ILE A 55 5.29 10.38 -1.68
C ILE A 55 5.57 11.16 -0.39
N PRO A 56 5.09 12.41 -0.25
CA PRO A 56 5.43 13.29 0.88
C PRO A 56 5.28 12.69 2.28
N ILE A 57 4.29 11.83 2.49
CA ILE A 57 4.01 11.20 3.80
C ILE A 57 4.89 9.96 4.10
N LEU A 58 5.63 9.46 3.11
CA LEU A 58 6.52 8.30 3.24
C LEU A 58 7.98 8.75 3.43
N ASP A 59 8.85 7.84 3.86
CA ASP A 59 10.28 8.10 4.08
C ASP A 59 10.97 8.66 2.80
N GLY A 60 10.60 8.16 1.63
CA GLY A 60 11.06 8.64 0.32
C GLY A 60 10.57 10.04 -0.05
N GLY A 61 9.51 10.55 0.60
CA GLY A 61 9.05 11.92 0.49
C GLY A 61 10.08 12.92 1.02
N HIS A 62 10.77 12.58 2.11
CA HIS A 62 11.87 13.39 2.64
C HIS A 62 13.07 13.41 1.68
N LEU A 63 13.41 12.26 1.08
CA LEU A 63 14.44 12.19 0.05
C LEU A 63 14.10 13.06 -1.16
N LEU A 64 12.82 13.08 -1.56
CA LEU A 64 12.33 13.99 -2.61
C LEU A 64 12.49 15.46 -2.21
N PHE A 65 12.15 15.83 -0.98
CA PHE A 65 12.34 17.20 -0.49
C PHE A 65 13.82 17.61 -0.49
N TYR A 66 14.72 16.75 -0.01
CA TYR A 66 16.16 17.01 -0.08
C TYR A 66 16.67 17.13 -1.52
N GLY A 67 16.15 16.32 -2.43
CA GLY A 67 16.43 16.44 -3.86
C GLY A 67 16.01 17.81 -4.41
N PHE A 68 14.81 18.27 -4.09
CA PHE A 68 14.34 19.61 -4.45
C PHE A 68 15.20 20.70 -3.83
N GLU A 69 15.53 20.62 -2.55
CA GLU A 69 16.38 21.59 -1.86
C GLU A 69 17.79 21.65 -2.44
N ALA A 70 18.35 20.51 -2.86
CA ALA A 70 19.65 20.45 -3.52
C ALA A 70 19.65 21.17 -4.88
N ILE A 71 18.55 21.04 -5.64
CA ILE A 71 18.38 21.73 -6.93
C ILE A 71 18.12 23.22 -6.72
N LEU A 72 17.21 23.56 -5.81
CA LEU A 72 16.80 24.94 -5.52
C LEU A 72 17.87 25.71 -4.72
N ARG A 73 18.81 25.00 -4.08
CA ARG A 73 19.84 25.51 -3.16
C ARG A 73 19.27 26.36 -2.01
N ARG A 74 18.01 26.15 -1.66
CA ARG A 74 17.32 26.82 -0.55
C ARG A 74 16.32 25.86 0.07
N PRO A 75 16.07 25.97 1.39
CA PRO A 75 15.12 25.10 2.07
C PRO A 75 13.70 25.31 1.53
N LEU A 76 12.91 24.23 1.49
CA LEU A 76 11.50 24.31 1.15
C LEU A 76 10.73 24.98 2.30
N THR A 77 9.89 25.95 1.97
CA THR A 77 9.06 26.64 2.96
C THR A 77 8.09 25.66 3.63
N GLU A 78 7.85 25.84 4.93
CA GLU A 78 6.92 25.00 5.71
C GLU A 78 5.54 24.85 5.06
N ARG A 79 5.01 25.93 4.46
CA ARG A 79 3.73 25.91 3.74
C ARG A 79 3.70 24.93 2.56
N VAL A 80 4.83 24.79 1.85
CA VAL A 80 4.94 23.87 0.71
C VAL A 80 5.00 22.45 1.20
N GLN A 81 5.77 22.18 2.25
CA GLN A 81 5.85 20.85 2.86
C GLN A 81 4.48 20.44 3.41
N GLU A 82 3.82 21.31 4.18
CA GLU A 82 2.50 21.05 4.74
C GLU A 82 1.46 20.73 3.65
N PHE A 83 1.45 21.48 2.55
CA PHE A 83 0.56 21.22 1.42
C PHE A 83 0.86 19.87 0.76
N ALA A 84 2.14 19.55 0.55
CA ALA A 84 2.58 18.28 0.00
C ALA A 84 2.17 17.10 0.92
N PHE A 85 2.35 17.24 2.24
CA PHE A 85 1.90 16.25 3.22
C PHE A 85 0.39 16.04 3.19
N ARG A 86 -0.41 17.12 3.13
CA ARG A 86 -1.88 17.03 3.05
C ARG A 86 -2.33 16.29 1.78
N ILE A 87 -1.71 16.59 0.63
CA ILE A 87 -1.98 15.87 -0.62
C ILE A 87 -1.57 14.40 -0.50
N GLY A 88 -0.37 14.13 0.01
CA GLY A 88 0.14 12.77 0.19
C GLY A 88 -0.77 11.94 1.09
N LEU A 89 -1.21 12.51 2.21
CA LEU A 89 -2.17 11.88 3.13
C LEU A 89 -3.52 11.61 2.45
N ALA A 90 -4.08 12.60 1.76
CA ALA A 90 -5.35 12.45 1.06
C ALA A 90 -5.27 11.33 -0.01
N LEU A 91 -4.17 11.25 -0.74
CA LEU A 91 -3.92 10.21 -1.72
C LEU A 91 -3.84 8.82 -1.08
N VAL A 92 -3.03 8.66 -0.02
CA VAL A 92 -2.88 7.38 0.69
C VAL A 92 -4.20 6.91 1.30
N LEU A 93 -4.95 7.81 1.94
CA LEU A 93 -6.25 7.50 2.50
C LEU A 93 -7.25 7.11 1.41
N SER A 94 -7.29 7.84 0.29
CA SER A 94 -8.16 7.51 -0.85
C SER A 94 -7.84 6.14 -1.41
N LEU A 95 -6.55 5.82 -1.59
CA LEU A 95 -6.11 4.52 -2.06
C LEU A 95 -6.47 3.39 -1.07
N THR A 96 -6.31 3.65 0.23
CA THR A 96 -6.66 2.68 1.29
C THR A 96 -8.15 2.38 1.29
N VAL A 97 -9.00 3.41 1.20
CA VAL A 97 -10.46 3.26 1.09
C VAL A 97 -10.82 2.53 -0.20
N PHE A 98 -10.23 2.90 -1.33
CA PHE A 98 -10.47 2.27 -2.62
C PHE A 98 -10.09 0.78 -2.61
N ALA A 99 -8.91 0.44 -2.11
CA ALA A 99 -8.44 -0.94 -2.00
C ALA A 99 -9.33 -1.77 -1.07
N THR A 100 -9.72 -1.20 0.07
CA THR A 100 -10.64 -1.85 1.01
C THR A 100 -12.01 -2.07 0.37
N TRP A 101 -12.56 -1.07 -0.32
CA TRP A 101 -13.83 -1.18 -1.03
C TRP A 101 -13.77 -2.26 -2.13
N ASN A 102 -12.69 -2.29 -2.89
CA ASN A 102 -12.45 -3.32 -3.89
C ASN A 102 -12.34 -4.72 -3.27
N ASP A 103 -11.67 -4.85 -2.11
CA ASP A 103 -11.62 -6.10 -1.36
C ASP A 103 -13.02 -6.54 -0.90
N LEU A 104 -13.87 -5.62 -0.42
CA LEU A 104 -15.24 -5.94 0.02
C LEU A 104 -16.14 -6.44 -1.12
N ILE A 105 -15.93 -5.96 -2.34
CA ILE A 105 -16.70 -6.37 -3.51
C ILE A 105 -16.21 -7.74 -4.02
N ASN A 106 -14.89 -7.94 -4.05
CA ASN A 106 -14.29 -9.14 -4.64
C ASN A 106 -14.27 -10.33 -3.68
N LEU A 107 -13.98 -10.09 -2.40
CA LEU A 107 -14.17 -11.09 -1.37
C LEU A 107 -15.64 -11.03 -0.99
N ARG A 108 -16.36 -12.15 -1.09
CA ARG A 108 -17.73 -12.28 -0.57
C ARG A 108 -17.70 -12.23 0.97
N VAL A 109 -17.25 -11.11 1.54
CA VAL A 109 -17.18 -10.85 2.98
C VAL A 109 -18.54 -11.08 3.62
N VAL A 110 -19.61 -10.76 2.88
CA VAL A 110 -20.99 -11.05 3.26
C VAL A 110 -21.24 -12.56 3.44
N GLU A 111 -20.69 -13.44 2.60
CA GLU A 111 -20.82 -14.90 2.76
C GLU A 111 -19.99 -15.45 3.92
N PHE A 112 -18.79 -14.91 4.18
CA PHE A 112 -17.98 -15.29 5.34
C PHE A 112 -18.69 -14.95 6.66
N PHE A 113 -19.24 -13.73 6.78
CA PHE A 113 -20.00 -13.35 7.97
C PHE A 113 -21.35 -14.07 8.04
N ALA A 114 -22.06 -14.25 6.91
CA ALA A 114 -23.31 -15.02 6.91
C ALA A 114 -23.11 -16.48 7.35
N GLY A 115 -22.00 -17.11 6.95
CA GLY A 115 -21.65 -18.48 7.38
C GLY A 115 -21.16 -18.59 8.83
N LEU A 116 -20.76 -17.49 9.48
CA LEU A 116 -20.43 -17.44 10.91
C LEU A 116 -21.67 -17.41 11.81
N PHE A 117 -22.81 -16.99 11.26
CA PHE A 117 -24.10 -16.89 11.96
C PHE A 117 -25.14 -17.92 11.50
N SER A 118 -24.78 -18.85 10.60
CA SER A 118 -25.58 -20.03 10.19
C SER A 118 -24.98 -21.32 10.73
#